data_AF-A0A5E4NR10-F1
#
_entry.id   AF-A0A5E4NR10-F1
#
_cell.length_a   1.000
_cell.length_b   1.000
_cell.length_c   1.000
_cell.angle_alpha   90.00
_cell.angle_beta   90.00
_cell.angle_gamma   90.00
#
_symmetry.space_group_name_H-M   'P 1'
#
loop_
_entity.id
_entity.type
_entity.pdbx_description
1 polymer ?
#
loop_
_entity_poly.entity_id
_entity_poly.type
_entity_poly.pdbx_seq_one_letter_code
_entity_poly.pdbx_strand_id
1 'polypeptide(L)'
;AQTTRTKIRGIAICGYTQIVFTDSPGIFTAKTQLEKALVKSAWSAIKDNDRTLLLIDVKSYLRNIEKIKAMLVKLQHSCILILNKIDLIKRPELKMAYKYFNLLYKFEKIFMISALKNDGLFDLINYLSEFAPVGPWLYPEDQATDSSNDFLSAEITREKLFLNLHQELPYSTAVITEQFEKKKDKSLIIKQVIFALKESHKKIILGESGSNIKKINIEARSELEKIFEQKVHLFLFVKIRPWSDHPEEYLV
;
A
#
# COMPACT_ATOMS: atom_id res chain seq x y z
N ALA A 1 1.67 -8.36 -7.28
CA ALA A 1 1.12 -8.43 -5.91
C ALA A 1 0.57 -7.05 -5.59
N GLN A 2 -0.70 -6.93 -5.21
CA GLN A 2 -1.39 -5.65 -5.03
C GLN A 2 -1.97 -5.60 -3.61
N THR A 3 -1.39 -4.77 -2.75
CA THR A 3 -1.80 -4.65 -1.33
C THR A 3 -2.58 -3.36 -1.07
N THR A 4 -2.31 -2.31 -1.84
CA THR A 4 -2.87 -0.97 -1.58
C THR A 4 -4.06 -0.65 -2.48
N ARG A 5 -5.22 -0.37 -1.87
CA ARG A 5 -6.49 -0.02 -2.54
C ARG A 5 -6.93 1.42 -2.27
N THR A 6 -6.55 1.94 -1.11
CA THR A 6 -6.77 3.30 -0.62
C THR A 6 -5.49 4.14 -0.79
N LYS A 7 -5.61 5.46 -0.99
CA LYS A 7 -4.45 6.37 -1.02
C LYS A 7 -3.84 6.46 0.39
N ILE A 8 -2.86 5.61 0.71
CA ILE A 8 -2.12 5.68 1.98
C ILE A 8 -1.12 6.83 1.90
N ARG A 9 -1.10 7.70 2.91
CA ARG A 9 -0.13 8.79 3.01
C ARG A 9 0.92 8.43 4.05
N GLY A 10 2.17 8.20 3.61
CA GLY A 10 3.33 8.11 4.49
C GLY A 10 3.99 9.47 4.61
N ILE A 11 4.36 9.86 5.83
CA ILE A 11 5.00 11.16 6.08
C ILE A 11 6.45 10.90 6.46
N ALA A 12 7.38 11.55 5.77
CA ALA A 12 8.80 11.56 6.11
C ALA A 12 9.27 12.99 6.39
N ILE A 13 10.16 13.13 7.36
CA ILE A 13 10.74 14.42 7.73
C ILE A 13 12.24 14.36 7.48
N CYS A 14 12.77 15.39 6.80
CA CYS A 14 14.18 15.57 6.53
C CYS A 14 14.57 17.01 6.84
N GLY A 15 15.24 17.22 7.98
CA GLY A 15 15.54 18.57 8.48
C GLY A 15 14.25 19.38 8.67
N TYR A 16 14.13 20.50 7.94
CA TYR A 16 12.96 21.37 7.98
C TYR A 16 11.88 21.02 6.93
N THR A 17 12.08 19.94 6.18
CA THR A 17 11.22 19.56 5.05
C THR A 17 10.35 18.36 5.39
N GLN A 18 9.04 18.47 5.14
CA GLN A 18 8.09 17.37 5.22
C GLN A 18 7.77 16.83 3.81
N ILE A 19 7.92 15.53 3.62
CA ILE A 19 7.61 14.82 2.38
C ILE A 19 6.42 13.90 2.63
N VAL A 20 5.34 14.10 1.88
CA VAL A 20 4.12 13.29 1.97
C VAL A 20 4.10 12.31 0.78
N PHE A 21 4.45 11.06 1.04
CA PHE A 21 4.34 9.98 0.06
C PHE A 21 2.88 9.53 -0.03
N THR A 22 2.31 9.54 -1.23
CA THR A 22 0.99 8.96 -1.45
C THR A 22 1.14 7.66 -2.21
N ASP A 23 0.79 6.54 -1.59
CA ASP A 23 0.74 5.25 -2.29
C ASP A 23 -0.49 5.23 -3.20
N SER A 24 -0.27 4.91 -4.47
CA SER A 24 -1.33 4.77 -5.47
C SER A 24 -1.42 3.29 -5.86
N PRO A 25 -2.62 2.73 -6.08
CA PRO A 25 -2.76 1.38 -6.61
C PRO A 25 -1.86 1.18 -7.84
N GLY A 26 -1.17 0.05 -7.93
CA GLY A 26 -0.25 -0.19 -9.05
C GLY A 26 -0.95 -0.04 -10.41
N ILE A 27 -0.25 0.50 -11.41
CA ILE A 27 -0.77 0.59 -12.78
C ILE A 27 -0.64 -0.80 -13.44
N PHE A 28 -1.77 -1.42 -13.79
CA PHE A 28 -1.79 -2.69 -14.52
C PHE A 28 -2.90 -2.72 -15.59
N THR A 29 -2.88 -3.75 -16.42
CA THR A 29 -3.91 -3.95 -17.44
C THR A 29 -5.19 -4.46 -16.78
N ALA A 30 -6.19 -3.58 -16.66
CA ALA A 30 -7.49 -3.91 -16.10
C ALA A 30 -8.35 -4.78 -17.05
N LYS A 31 -8.94 -5.85 -16.52
CA LYS A 31 -9.88 -6.75 -17.21
C LYS A 31 -11.32 -6.58 -16.71
N THR A 32 -11.51 -6.25 -15.44
CA THR A 32 -12.83 -6.04 -14.80
C THR A 32 -13.15 -4.55 -14.61
N GLN A 33 -14.41 -4.20 -14.34
CA GLN A 33 -14.80 -2.81 -14.05
C GLN A 33 -14.12 -2.26 -12.78
N LEU A 34 -13.95 -3.09 -11.76
CA LEU A 34 -13.27 -2.73 -10.52
C LEU A 34 -11.79 -2.41 -10.79
N GLU A 35 -11.11 -3.24 -11.58
CA GLU A 35 -9.73 -2.97 -11.98
C GLU A 35 -9.62 -1.68 -12.82
N LYS A 36 -10.60 -1.39 -13.68
CA LYS A 36 -10.62 -0.15 -14.46
C LYS A 36 -10.78 1.08 -13.57
N ALA A 37 -11.63 1.01 -12.54
CA ALA A 37 -11.80 2.08 -11.57
C ALA A 37 -10.52 2.30 -10.74
N LEU A 38 -9.86 1.23 -10.30
CA LEU A 38 -8.58 1.31 -9.57
C LEU A 38 -7.47 1.93 -10.42
N VAL A 39 -7.33 1.49 -11.69
CA VAL A 39 -6.35 2.07 -12.61
C VAL A 39 -6.65 3.54 -12.88
N LYS A 40 -7.93 3.91 -13.05
CA LYS A 40 -8.33 5.32 -13.23
C LYS A 40 -7.99 6.16 -11.99
N SER A 41 -8.22 5.64 -10.78
CA SER A 41 -7.85 6.30 -9.53
C SER A 41 -6.33 6.49 -9.42
N ALA A 42 -5.55 5.47 -9.75
CA ALA A 42 -4.08 5.57 -9.77
C ALA A 42 -3.58 6.65 -10.75
N TRP A 43 -4.16 6.74 -11.94
CA TRP A 43 -3.83 7.80 -12.90
C TRP A 43 -4.25 9.19 -12.44
N SER A 44 -5.35 9.32 -11.69
CA SER A 44 -5.76 10.60 -11.11
C SER A 44 -4.80 11.04 -10.01
N ALA A 45 -4.36 10.13 -9.14
CA ALA A 45 -3.43 10.42 -8.06
C ALA A 45 -2.09 10.97 -8.57
N ILE A 46 -1.63 10.51 -9.73
CA ILE A 46 -0.39 10.99 -10.38
C ILE A 46 -0.49 12.48 -10.76
N LYS A 47 -1.68 12.99 -11.07
CA LYS A 47 -1.86 14.40 -11.49
C LYS A 47 -1.77 15.40 -10.33
N ASP A 48 -2.06 14.97 -9.12
CA ASP A 48 -2.10 15.83 -7.93
C ASP A 48 -0.76 15.87 -7.18
N ASN A 49 0.25 15.12 -7.63
CA ASN A 49 1.53 14.98 -6.93
C ASN A 49 2.60 15.91 -7.55
N ASP A 50 3.37 16.59 -6.71
CA ASP A 50 4.48 17.46 -7.13
C ASP A 50 5.53 16.70 -7.96
N ARG A 51 5.76 15.42 -7.60
CA ARG A 51 6.67 14.49 -8.28
C ARG A 51 6.11 13.07 -8.25
N THR A 52 6.38 12.33 -9.32
CA THR A 52 6.01 10.92 -9.45
C THR A 52 7.24 10.03 -9.24
N LEU A 53 7.10 9.05 -8.35
CA LEU A 53 8.12 8.02 -8.10
C LEU A 53 7.67 6.70 -8.75
N LEU A 54 8.50 6.16 -9.65
CA LEU A 54 8.28 4.84 -10.22
C LEU A 54 9.13 3.80 -9.50
N LEU A 55 8.51 2.94 -8.71
CA LEU A 55 9.20 1.88 -7.98
C LEU A 55 9.23 0.56 -8.80
N ILE A 56 10.42 0.02 -9.03
CA ILE A 56 10.65 -1.23 -9.75
C ILE A 56 11.43 -2.21 -8.86
N ASP A 57 10.90 -3.42 -8.68
CA ASP A 57 11.66 -4.55 -8.15
C ASP A 57 12.65 -5.05 -9.22
N VAL A 58 13.93 -4.72 -9.06
CA VAL A 58 14.93 -5.00 -10.09
C VAL A 58 15.03 -6.49 -10.40
N LYS A 59 14.79 -7.37 -9.41
CA LYS A 59 14.96 -8.83 -9.56
C LYS A 59 13.81 -9.42 -10.37
N SER A 60 12.59 -8.98 -10.09
CA SER A 60 11.39 -9.45 -10.78
C SER A 60 11.31 -8.93 -12.21
N TYR A 61 11.70 -7.68 -12.43
CA TYR A 61 11.38 -6.98 -13.67
C TYR A 61 12.41 -7.10 -14.79
N LEU A 62 13.68 -7.46 -14.51
CA LEU A 62 14.62 -7.85 -15.56
C LEU A 62 14.08 -9.01 -16.43
N ARG A 63 13.10 -9.78 -15.91
CA ARG A 63 12.46 -10.90 -16.60
C ARG A 63 11.20 -10.51 -17.40
N ASN A 64 10.69 -9.27 -17.29
CA ASN A 64 9.41 -8.86 -17.89
C ASN A 64 9.43 -7.42 -18.43
N ILE A 65 10.47 -7.13 -19.20
CA ILE A 65 10.83 -5.80 -19.72
C ILE A 65 9.71 -5.15 -20.57
N GLU A 66 9.00 -5.93 -21.38
CA GLU A 66 7.96 -5.43 -22.29
C GLU A 66 6.79 -4.76 -21.57
N LYS A 67 6.43 -5.23 -20.36
CA LYS A 67 5.37 -4.59 -19.56
C LYS A 67 5.76 -3.20 -19.08
N ILE A 68 7.02 -3.02 -18.70
CA ILE A 68 7.52 -1.71 -18.25
C ILE A 68 7.55 -0.74 -19.43
N LYS A 69 8.01 -1.17 -20.61
CA LYS A 69 7.96 -0.35 -21.83
C LYS A 69 6.54 0.15 -22.11
N ALA A 70 5.56 -0.75 -22.11
CA ALA A 70 4.16 -0.40 -22.38
C ALA A 70 3.58 0.58 -21.35
N MET A 71 4.00 0.48 -20.08
CA MET A 71 3.61 1.41 -19.02
C MET A 71 4.32 2.76 -19.17
N LEU A 72 5.62 2.77 -19.47
CA LEU A 72 6.42 4.00 -19.67
C LEU A 72 5.96 4.81 -20.89
N VAL A 73 5.54 4.14 -21.97
CA VAL A 73 4.94 4.83 -23.14
C VAL A 73 3.65 5.56 -22.75
N LYS A 74 2.88 5.03 -21.80
CA LYS A 74 1.67 5.69 -21.28
C LYS A 74 1.98 6.79 -20.27
N LEU A 75 3.15 6.76 -19.64
CA LEU A 75 3.62 7.82 -18.76
C LEU A 75 4.03 9.03 -19.61
N GLN A 76 3.14 10.01 -19.70
CA GLN A 76 3.37 11.29 -20.38
C GLN A 76 4.04 12.35 -19.49
N HIS A 77 4.53 11.97 -18.31
CA HIS A 77 5.07 12.87 -17.30
C HIS A 77 6.46 12.43 -16.84
N SER A 78 7.33 13.40 -16.55
CA SER A 78 8.64 13.14 -15.94
C SER A 78 8.48 12.46 -14.59
N CYS A 79 9.26 11.41 -14.34
CA CYS A 79 9.25 10.69 -13.08
C CYS A 79 10.67 10.33 -12.62
N ILE A 80 10.79 10.09 -11.32
CA ILE A 80 12.00 9.60 -10.68
C ILE A 80 11.90 8.08 -10.60
N LEU A 81 12.89 7.37 -11.14
CA LEU A 81 12.93 5.91 -11.10
C LEU A 81 13.61 5.42 -9.82
N ILE A 82 12.97 4.49 -9.13
CA ILE A 82 13.52 3.82 -7.95
C ILE A 82 13.66 2.33 -8.26
N LEU A 83 14.91 1.89 -8.37
CA LEU A 83 15.30 0.50 -8.53
C LEU A 83 15.50 -0.13 -7.14
N ASN A 84 14.50 -0.86 -6.65
CA ASN A 84 14.48 -1.44 -5.32
C ASN A 84 14.91 -2.92 -5.29
N LYS A 85 15.29 -3.40 -4.11
CA LYS A 85 15.80 -4.75 -3.82
C LYS A 85 17.16 -5.04 -4.44
N ILE A 86 18.04 -4.04 -4.47
CA ILE A 86 19.41 -4.20 -5.00
C ILE A 86 20.24 -5.20 -4.20
N ASP A 87 19.86 -5.46 -2.94
CA ASP A 87 20.46 -6.49 -2.08
C ASP A 87 20.31 -7.91 -2.64
N LEU A 88 19.39 -8.14 -3.58
CA LEU A 88 19.15 -9.44 -4.20
C LEU A 88 19.86 -9.62 -5.55
N ILE A 89 20.67 -8.65 -5.99
CA ILE A 89 21.25 -8.61 -7.35
C ILE A 89 22.75 -8.32 -7.30
N LYS A 90 23.50 -8.94 -8.22
CA LYS A 90 24.94 -8.71 -8.35
C LYS A 90 25.22 -7.35 -9.02
N ARG A 91 26.30 -6.68 -8.61
CA ARG A 91 26.71 -5.36 -9.15
C ARG A 91 26.73 -5.26 -10.69
N PRO A 92 27.23 -6.25 -11.46
CA PRO A 92 27.22 -6.17 -12.92
C PRO A 92 25.80 -6.13 -13.51
N GLU A 93 24.90 -6.95 -12.97
CA GLU A 93 23.48 -7.00 -13.38
C GLU A 93 22.77 -5.69 -13.05
N LEU A 94 23.03 -5.12 -11.87
CA LEU A 94 22.49 -3.81 -11.49
C LEU A 94 22.96 -2.69 -12.42
N LYS A 95 24.24 -2.67 -12.80
CA LYS A 95 24.78 -1.71 -13.78
C LYS A 95 24.11 -1.85 -15.15
N MET A 96 23.82 -3.07 -15.58
CA MET A 96 23.09 -3.33 -16.82
C MET A 96 21.64 -2.82 -16.73
N ALA A 97 20.96 -3.07 -15.61
CA ALA A 97 19.61 -2.56 -15.36
C ALA A 97 19.56 -1.02 -15.42
N TYR A 98 20.51 -0.35 -14.76
CA TYR A 98 20.63 1.11 -14.80
C TYR A 98 20.78 1.63 -16.24
N LYS A 99 21.75 1.09 -16.99
CA LYS A 99 21.98 1.50 -18.39
C LYS A 99 20.74 1.27 -19.26
N TYR A 100 20.08 0.14 -19.06
CA TYR A 100 18.88 -0.21 -19.79
C TYR A 100 17.76 0.82 -19.57
N PHE A 101 17.42 1.12 -18.31
CA PHE A 101 16.36 2.08 -18.01
C PHE A 101 16.72 3.51 -18.42
N ASN A 102 17.98 3.90 -18.25
CA ASN A 102 18.47 5.22 -18.66
C ASN A 102 18.38 5.45 -20.18
N LEU A 103 18.46 4.38 -20.99
CA LEU A 103 18.24 4.45 -22.44
C LEU A 103 16.76 4.35 -22.83
N LEU A 104 15.96 3.66 -22.02
CA LEU A 104 14.57 3.36 -22.35
C LEU A 104 13.64 4.57 -22.19
N TYR A 105 13.89 5.40 -21.18
CA TYR A 105 13.05 6.54 -20.86
C TYR A 105 13.86 7.64 -20.20
N LYS A 106 13.46 8.89 -20.42
CA LYS A 106 14.11 10.06 -19.82
C LYS A 106 13.55 10.29 -18.42
N PHE A 107 14.12 9.58 -17.45
CA PHE A 107 13.85 9.83 -16.03
C PHE A 107 14.56 11.09 -15.55
N GLU A 108 13.98 11.78 -14.56
CA GLU A 108 14.61 12.93 -13.91
C GLU A 108 15.87 12.51 -13.15
N LYS A 109 15.73 11.41 -12.40
CA LYS A 109 16.80 10.79 -11.62
C LYS A 109 16.51 9.29 -11.49
N ILE A 110 17.56 8.49 -11.33
CA ILE A 110 17.47 7.06 -11.05
C ILE A 110 18.15 6.80 -9.71
N PHE A 111 17.40 6.26 -8.75
CA PHE A 111 17.90 5.79 -7.46
C PHE A 111 17.96 4.27 -7.45
N MET A 112 19.00 3.74 -6.82
CA MET A 112 19.18 2.32 -6.57
C MET A 112 19.14 2.13 -5.06
N ILE A 113 18.15 1.41 -4.56
CA ILE A 113 17.90 1.28 -3.12
C ILE A 113 17.70 -0.17 -2.68
N SER A 114 18.00 -0.43 -1.42
CA SER A 114 17.42 -1.55 -0.69
C SER A 114 16.60 -1.01 0.46
N ALA A 115 15.27 -0.99 0.28
CA ALA A 115 14.36 -0.60 1.35
C ALA A 115 14.52 -1.49 2.60
N LEU A 116 14.87 -2.77 2.42
CA LEU A 116 15.08 -3.71 3.52
C LEU A 116 16.36 -3.42 4.31
N LYS A 117 17.41 -2.91 3.65
CA LYS A 117 18.72 -2.62 4.25
C LYS A 117 18.94 -1.15 4.55
N ASN A 118 17.92 -0.31 4.31
CA ASN A 118 18.01 1.15 4.36
C ASN A 118 19.11 1.73 3.44
N ASP A 119 19.50 1.00 2.39
CA ASP A 119 20.55 1.41 1.45
C ASP A 119 19.96 2.37 0.40
N GLY A 120 20.61 3.51 0.17
CA GLY A 120 20.20 4.54 -0.79
C GLY A 120 18.93 5.33 -0.42
N LEU A 121 18.27 5.02 0.70
CA LEU A 121 17.07 5.75 1.15
C LEU A 121 17.38 7.18 1.58
N PHE A 122 18.52 7.41 2.25
CA PHE A 122 18.93 8.75 2.69
C PHE A 122 19.14 9.69 1.50
N ASP A 123 19.86 9.23 0.47
CA ASP A 123 20.09 10.01 -0.75
C ASP A 123 18.79 10.32 -1.49
N LEU A 124 17.85 9.36 -1.52
CA LEU A 124 16.53 9.55 -2.10
C LEU A 124 15.74 10.64 -1.34
N ILE A 125 15.68 10.54 -0.01
CA ILE A 125 14.94 11.50 0.82
C ILE A 125 15.53 12.91 0.71
N ASN A 126 16.86 13.03 0.78
CA ASN A 126 17.54 14.32 0.62
C ASN A 126 17.25 14.94 -0.74
N TYR A 127 17.37 14.16 -1.82
CA TYR A 127 17.03 14.65 -3.14
C TYR A 127 15.59 15.13 -3.22
N LEU A 128 14.63 14.36 -2.71
CA LEU A 128 13.22 14.78 -2.70
C LEU A 128 12.99 16.05 -1.88
N SER A 129 13.72 16.22 -0.77
CA SER A 129 13.61 17.40 0.09
C SER A 129 14.04 18.71 -0.59
N GLU A 130 14.96 18.65 -1.56
CA GLU A 130 15.44 19.83 -2.30
C GLU A 130 14.37 20.44 -3.22
N PHE A 131 13.35 19.66 -3.57
CA PHE A 131 12.27 20.08 -4.48
C PHE A 131 10.96 20.39 -3.77
N ALA A 132 10.89 20.23 -2.45
CA ALA A 132 9.69 20.53 -1.70
C ALA A 132 9.38 22.04 -1.77
N PRO A 133 8.14 22.45 -2.08
CA PRO A 133 7.78 23.85 -2.12
C PRO A 133 7.86 24.48 -0.71
N VAL A 134 8.22 25.77 -0.66
CA VAL A 134 8.22 26.51 0.59
C VAL A 134 6.78 26.65 1.09
N GLY A 135 6.54 26.22 2.33
CA GLY A 135 5.23 26.29 2.96
C GLY A 135 5.26 25.75 4.39
N PRO A 136 4.17 25.93 5.15
CA PRO A 136 4.01 25.26 6.43
C PRO A 136 3.96 23.74 6.23
N TRP A 137 4.34 22.99 7.25
CA TRP A 137 4.08 21.55 7.26
C TRP A 137 2.58 21.29 7.18
N LEU A 138 2.21 20.29 6.38
CA LEU A 138 0.83 19.87 6.21
C LEU A 138 0.35 19.03 7.39
N TYR A 139 1.29 18.38 8.09
CA TYR A 139 1.04 17.48 9.21
C TYR A 139 1.98 17.76 10.40
N PRO A 140 1.58 17.44 11.64
CA PRO A 140 2.43 17.47 12.83
C PRO A 140 3.69 16.58 12.72
N GLU A 141 4.73 16.88 13.51
CA GLU A 141 6.03 16.18 13.49
C GLU A 141 5.94 14.71 13.93
N ASP A 142 5.01 14.42 14.84
CA ASP A 142 4.76 13.11 15.45
C ASP A 142 3.84 12.21 14.59
N GLN A 143 3.31 12.73 13.49
CA GLN A 143 2.40 12.00 12.62
C GLN A 143 3.17 11.27 11.50
N ALA A 144 3.47 9.99 11.70
CA ALA A 144 4.14 9.15 10.69
C ALA A 144 3.24 8.78 9.50
N THR A 145 1.91 8.73 9.71
CA THR A 145 0.90 8.36 8.70
C THR A 145 -0.39 9.14 8.97
N ASP A 146 -1.09 9.60 7.93
CA ASP A 146 -2.43 10.24 8.04
C ASP A 146 -3.58 9.25 8.25
N SER A 147 -3.26 8.10 8.83
CA SER A 147 -4.17 6.99 9.03
C SER A 147 -4.71 7.03 10.45
N SER A 148 -6.02 7.23 10.60
CA SER A 148 -6.69 7.04 11.89
C SER A 148 -6.40 5.65 12.46
N ASN A 149 -6.45 5.49 13.78
CA ASN A 149 -6.32 4.17 14.43
C ASN A 149 -7.29 3.14 13.84
N ASP A 150 -8.46 3.60 13.37
CA ASP A 150 -9.46 2.82 12.65
C ASP A 150 -8.91 2.24 11.35
N PHE A 151 -8.25 3.08 10.55
CA PHE A 151 -7.62 2.69 9.29
C PHE A 151 -6.46 1.73 9.54
N LEU A 152 -5.54 2.08 10.44
CA LEU A 152 -4.41 1.21 10.78
C LEU A 152 -4.89 -0.18 11.23
N SER A 153 -5.91 -0.21 12.09
CA SER A 153 -6.51 -1.46 12.54
C SER A 153 -7.09 -2.27 11.36
N ALA A 154 -7.74 -1.60 10.40
CA ALA A 154 -8.31 -2.25 9.23
C ALA A 154 -7.22 -2.79 8.28
N GLU A 155 -6.12 -2.06 8.09
CA GLU A 155 -4.96 -2.50 7.31
C GLU A 155 -4.35 -3.80 7.87
N ILE A 156 -4.11 -3.85 9.19
CA ILE A 156 -3.52 -5.03 9.83
C ILE A 156 -4.41 -6.25 9.61
N THR A 157 -5.72 -6.13 9.82
CA THR A 157 -6.66 -7.23 9.55
C THR A 157 -6.68 -7.60 8.06
N ARG A 158 -6.57 -6.62 7.15
CA ARG A 158 -6.52 -6.89 5.71
C ARG A 158 -5.25 -7.62 5.30
N GLU A 159 -4.11 -7.28 5.89
CA GLU A 159 -2.87 -8.04 5.69
C GLU A 159 -3.06 -9.49 6.13
N LYS A 160 -3.68 -9.74 7.29
CA LYS A 160 -3.92 -11.13 7.74
C LYS A 160 -4.91 -11.87 6.86
N LEU A 161 -5.93 -11.18 6.31
CA LEU A 161 -6.77 -11.75 5.26
C LEU A 161 -5.93 -12.13 4.03
N PHE A 162 -5.01 -11.28 3.61
CA PHE A 162 -4.14 -11.54 2.46
C PHE A 162 -3.22 -12.74 2.67
N LEU A 163 -2.66 -12.90 3.87
CA LEU A 163 -1.76 -14.00 4.19
C LEU A 163 -2.47 -15.35 4.34
N ASN A 164 -3.73 -15.34 4.80
CA ASN A 164 -4.48 -16.56 5.11
C ASN A 164 -5.44 -17.00 4.02
N LEU A 165 -5.83 -16.10 3.10
CA LEU A 165 -6.74 -16.43 2.01
C LEU A 165 -5.95 -16.64 0.71
N HIS A 166 -6.27 -17.71 0.00
CA HIS A 166 -5.70 -18.01 -1.32
C HIS A 166 -6.50 -17.33 -2.44
N GLN A 167 -5.92 -17.32 -3.65
CA GLN A 167 -6.56 -16.86 -4.90
C GLN A 167 -6.91 -15.36 -4.89
N GLU A 168 -7.97 -14.96 -5.61
CA GLU A 168 -8.38 -13.57 -5.77
C GLU A 168 -9.22 -13.02 -4.59
N LEU A 169 -9.44 -13.83 -3.54
CA LEU A 169 -10.33 -13.47 -2.42
C LEU A 169 -9.91 -12.24 -1.61
N PRO A 170 -8.62 -12.04 -1.25
CA PRO A 170 -8.19 -10.81 -0.58
C PRO A 170 -8.54 -9.55 -1.37
N TYR A 171 -8.63 -9.67 -2.69
CA TYR A 171 -8.99 -8.59 -3.61
C TYR A 171 -10.50 -8.47 -3.81
N SER A 172 -11.30 -9.25 -3.11
CA SER A 172 -12.77 -9.21 -3.18
C SER A 172 -13.41 -8.79 -1.87
N THR A 173 -12.59 -8.37 -0.90
CA THR A 173 -13.00 -7.97 0.44
C THR A 173 -12.61 -6.54 0.76
N ALA A 174 -13.37 -5.93 1.67
CA ALA A 174 -12.99 -4.71 2.38
C ALA A 174 -13.08 -4.93 3.88
N VAL A 175 -12.29 -4.18 4.63
CA VAL A 175 -12.29 -4.19 6.09
C VAL A 175 -12.57 -2.77 6.54
N ILE A 176 -13.62 -2.59 7.34
CA ILE A 176 -13.99 -1.31 7.95
C ILE A 176 -13.99 -1.48 9.46
N THR A 177 -13.34 -0.56 10.18
CA THR A 177 -13.46 -0.47 11.64
C THR A 177 -14.70 0.35 11.98
N GLU A 178 -15.73 -0.30 12.55
CA GLU A 178 -16.98 0.36 12.97
C GLU A 178 -16.86 0.98 14.36
N GLN A 179 -15.94 0.49 15.19
CA GLN A 179 -15.75 0.98 16.55
C GLN A 179 -14.29 0.81 16.99
N PHE A 180 -13.72 1.88 17.53
CA PHE A 180 -12.46 1.88 18.28
C PHE A 180 -12.69 2.62 19.59
N GLU A 181 -12.72 1.89 20.71
CA GLU A 181 -13.05 2.44 22.02
C GLU A 181 -11.98 2.09 23.05
N LYS A 182 -11.45 3.10 23.73
CA LYS A 182 -10.57 2.90 24.88
C LYS A 182 -11.38 2.72 26.16
N LYS A 183 -11.18 1.59 26.83
CA LYS A 183 -11.84 1.27 28.10
C LYS A 183 -11.15 1.92 29.29
N LYS A 184 -11.85 1.95 30.43
CA LYS A 184 -11.35 2.50 31.70
C LYS A 184 -10.08 1.80 32.19
N ASP A 185 -9.95 0.50 31.90
CA ASP A 185 -8.77 -0.32 32.22
C ASP A 185 -7.61 -0.15 31.21
N LYS A 186 -7.73 0.84 30.31
CA LYS A 186 -6.79 1.14 29.20
C LYS A 186 -6.75 0.08 28.10
N SER A 187 -7.59 -0.95 28.12
CA SER A 187 -7.74 -1.87 26.99
C SER A 187 -8.48 -1.21 25.82
N LEU A 188 -8.28 -1.74 24.62
CA LEU A 188 -8.94 -1.29 23.40
C LEU A 188 -10.01 -2.29 22.98
N ILE A 189 -11.21 -1.80 22.66
CA ILE A 189 -12.22 -2.57 21.91
C ILE A 189 -12.19 -2.10 20.47
N ILE A 190 -11.94 -3.04 19.56
CA ILE A 190 -11.92 -2.79 18.12
C ILE A 190 -12.95 -3.71 17.47
N LYS A 191 -13.96 -3.15 16.81
CA LYS A 191 -14.95 -3.92 16.04
C LYS A 191 -14.79 -3.62 14.56
N GLN A 192 -14.64 -4.67 13.77
CA GLN A 192 -14.44 -4.55 12.34
C GLN A 192 -15.42 -5.42 11.57
N VAL A 193 -15.81 -4.93 10.40
CA VAL A 193 -16.61 -5.66 9.43
C VAL A 193 -15.76 -5.94 8.20
N ILE A 194 -15.71 -7.21 7.85
CA ILE A 194 -15.15 -7.74 6.62
C ILE A 194 -16.30 -7.90 5.63
N PHE A 195 -16.33 -7.06 4.62
CA PHE A 195 -17.31 -7.16 3.55
C PHE A 195 -16.83 -8.16 2.51
N ALA A 196 -17.68 -9.13 2.20
CA ALA A 196 -17.46 -10.12 1.16
C ALA A 196 -18.43 -9.88 -0.01
N LEU A 197 -17.91 -10.05 -1.22
CA LEU A 197 -18.68 -9.88 -2.45
C LEU A 197 -19.80 -10.89 -2.67
N LYS A 198 -19.54 -12.14 -2.29
CA LYS A 198 -20.40 -13.29 -2.56
C LYS A 198 -20.45 -14.21 -1.36
N GLU A 199 -21.52 -15.00 -1.25
CA GLU A 199 -21.67 -16.00 -0.19
C GLU A 199 -20.53 -17.03 -0.19
N SER A 200 -20.05 -17.44 -1.37
CA SER A 200 -18.88 -18.31 -1.48
C SER A 200 -17.64 -17.71 -0.82
N HIS A 201 -17.44 -16.39 -0.95
CA HIS A 201 -16.29 -15.73 -0.34
C HIS A 201 -16.43 -15.65 1.17
N LYS A 202 -17.63 -15.33 1.68
CA LYS A 202 -17.92 -15.34 3.11
C LYS A 202 -17.61 -16.71 3.73
N LYS A 203 -18.01 -17.80 3.09
CA LYS A 203 -17.71 -19.16 3.56
C LYS A 203 -16.21 -19.43 3.66
N ILE A 204 -15.42 -18.96 2.70
CA ILE A 204 -13.95 -19.14 2.70
C ILE A 204 -13.28 -18.29 3.78
N ILE A 205 -13.75 -17.05 3.98
CA ILE A 205 -13.24 -16.14 5.03
C ILE A 205 -13.51 -16.75 6.41
N LEU A 206 -14.71 -17.28 6.63
CA LEU A 206 -15.06 -17.96 7.88
C LEU A 206 -14.22 -19.24 8.05
N GLY A 207 -14.07 -20.03 6.97
CA GLY A 207 -13.48 -21.35 7.01
C GLY A 207 -14.40 -22.38 7.68
N GLU A 208 -14.00 -23.64 7.65
CA GLU A 208 -14.74 -24.72 8.29
C GLU A 208 -14.89 -24.43 9.80
N SER A 209 -16.13 -24.38 10.28
CA SER A 209 -16.47 -24.06 11.67
C SER A 209 -15.83 -22.77 12.21
N GLY A 210 -15.57 -21.78 11.34
CA GLY A 210 -14.95 -20.50 11.76
C GLY A 210 -13.44 -20.57 12.00
N SER A 211 -12.78 -21.66 11.61
CA SER A 211 -11.34 -21.87 11.84
C SER A 211 -10.47 -20.76 11.24
N ASN A 212 -10.80 -20.31 10.04
CA ASN A 212 -9.97 -19.36 9.30
C ASN A 212 -10.11 -17.93 9.87
N ILE A 213 -11.34 -17.48 10.12
CA ILE A 213 -11.58 -16.17 10.76
C ILE A 213 -10.99 -16.10 12.17
N LYS A 214 -10.99 -17.22 12.90
CA LYS A 214 -10.35 -17.32 14.22
C LYS A 214 -8.84 -17.14 14.11
N LYS A 215 -8.21 -17.77 13.12
CA LYS A 215 -6.77 -17.63 12.86
C LYS A 215 -6.40 -16.17 12.52
N ILE A 216 -7.14 -15.58 11.58
CA ILE A 216 -6.99 -14.17 11.18
C ILE A 216 -7.14 -13.23 12.39
N ASN A 217 -8.14 -13.46 13.25
CA ASN A 217 -8.35 -12.67 14.46
C ASN A 217 -7.17 -12.75 15.42
N ILE A 218 -6.65 -13.95 15.67
CA ILE A 218 -5.52 -14.16 16.59
C ILE A 218 -4.27 -13.42 16.09
N GLU A 219 -3.96 -13.55 14.80
CA GLU A 219 -2.80 -12.91 14.19
C GLU A 219 -2.94 -11.38 14.18
N ALA A 220 -4.09 -10.85 13.76
CA ALA A 220 -4.34 -9.41 13.72
C ALA A 220 -4.33 -8.81 15.13
N ARG A 221 -4.99 -9.45 16.10
CA ARG A 221 -5.01 -9.00 17.49
C ARG A 221 -3.61 -8.94 18.09
N SER A 222 -2.79 -9.97 17.88
CA SER A 222 -1.40 -10.03 18.39
C SER A 222 -0.56 -8.86 17.87
N GLU A 223 -0.73 -8.49 16.60
CA GLU A 223 -0.02 -7.36 16.01
C GLU A 223 -0.54 -6.01 16.50
N LEU A 224 -1.87 -5.85 16.61
CA LEU A 224 -2.47 -4.64 17.17
C LEU A 224 -2.05 -4.43 18.64
N GLU A 225 -1.94 -5.49 19.44
CA GLU A 225 -1.45 -5.41 20.83
C GLU A 225 0.00 -4.91 20.90
N LYS A 226 0.85 -5.29 19.93
CA LYS A 226 2.23 -4.79 19.84
C LYS A 226 2.28 -3.33 19.41
N ILE A 227 1.48 -2.95 18.42
CA ILE A 227 1.46 -1.59 17.86
C ILE A 227 0.93 -0.58 18.90
N PHE A 228 -0.14 -0.92 19.61
CA PHE A 228 -0.78 -0.02 20.56
C PHE A 228 -0.25 -0.15 21.99
N GLU A 229 0.63 -1.12 22.26
CA GLU A 229 1.17 -1.44 23.59
C GLU A 229 0.07 -1.59 24.66
N GLN A 230 -1.09 -2.09 24.23
CA GLN A 230 -2.31 -2.20 25.02
C GLN A 230 -2.98 -3.54 24.73
N LYS A 231 -3.75 -4.05 25.69
CA LYS A 231 -4.58 -5.23 25.46
C LYS A 231 -5.69 -4.89 24.47
N VAL A 232 -5.87 -5.72 23.44
CA VAL A 232 -6.86 -5.49 22.36
C VAL A 232 -7.93 -6.57 22.38
N HIS A 233 -9.18 -6.14 22.41
CA HIS A 233 -10.36 -6.97 22.21
C HIS A 233 -10.89 -6.75 20.79
N LEU A 234 -10.39 -7.56 19.85
CA LEU A 234 -10.74 -7.50 18.44
C LEU A 234 -11.97 -8.37 18.11
N PHE A 235 -13.02 -7.75 17.59
CA PHE A 235 -14.22 -8.42 17.06
C PHE A 235 -14.24 -8.31 15.54
N LEU A 236 -14.33 -9.44 14.84
CA LEU A 236 -14.45 -9.49 13.39
C LEU A 236 -15.83 -10.04 12.99
N PHE A 237 -16.55 -9.29 12.15
CA PHE A 237 -17.81 -9.72 11.56
C PHE A 237 -17.66 -9.87 10.06
N VAL A 238 -18.32 -10.86 9.46
CA VAL A 238 -18.31 -11.03 8.01
C VAL A 238 -19.71 -10.78 7.45
N LYS A 239 -19.87 -9.70 6.70
CA LYS A 239 -21.13 -9.31 6.05
C LYS A 239 -21.00 -9.49 4.54
N ILE A 240 -22.10 -9.83 3.87
CA ILE A 240 -22.14 -9.82 2.40
C ILE A 240 -22.70 -8.49 1.97
N ARG A 241 -22.02 -7.86 1.02
CA ARG A 241 -22.46 -6.60 0.42
C ARG A 241 -22.06 -6.60 -1.05
N PRO A 242 -23.02 -6.74 -1.98
CA PRO A 242 -22.74 -6.57 -3.41
C PRO A 242 -22.24 -5.14 -3.66
N TRP A 243 -21.12 -4.98 -4.36
CA TRP A 243 -20.53 -3.66 -4.60
C TRP A 243 -21.39 -2.73 -5.46
N SER A 244 -22.43 -3.25 -6.14
CA SER A 244 -23.33 -2.47 -7.00
C SER A 244 -24.04 -1.33 -6.26
N ASP A 245 -24.14 -1.43 -4.93
CA ASP A 245 -25.05 -0.59 -4.17
C ASP A 245 -24.36 0.64 -3.56
N HIS A 246 -23.01 0.65 -3.50
CA HIS A 246 -22.22 1.73 -2.83
C HIS A 246 -20.86 2.01 -3.52
N PRO A 247 -20.85 2.75 -4.66
CA PRO A 247 -19.64 3.15 -5.43
C PRO A 247 -18.57 3.92 -4.64
N GLU A 248 -18.98 4.69 -3.65
CA GLU A 248 -18.13 5.58 -2.84
C GLU A 248 -17.17 4.85 -1.90
N GLU A 249 -17.51 3.63 -1.45
CA GLU A 249 -16.68 2.82 -0.54
C GLU A 249 -15.56 2.04 -1.27
N TYR A 250 -15.43 2.21 -2.60
CA TYR A 250 -14.42 1.53 -3.43
C TYR A 250 -12.99 2.04 -3.21
N LEU A 251 -12.86 3.20 -2.56
CA LEU A 251 -11.62 4.00 -2.50
C LEU A 251 -11.18 4.35 -1.08
N VAL A 252 -11.86 3.80 -0.05
CA VAL A 252 -11.54 3.95 1.37
C VAL A 252 -10.82 2.71 1.88
#